data_AF-A0A7R6W7U8-F1
#
_entry.id   AF-A0A7R6W7U8-F1
#
_cell.length_a   1.000
_cell.length_b   1.000
_cell.length_c   1.000
_cell.angle_alpha   90.00
_cell.angle_beta   90.00
_cell.angle_gamma   90.00
#
_symmetry.space_group_name_H-M   'P 1'
#
loop_
_entity.id
_entity.type
_entity.pdbx_description
1 polymer ?
#
loop_
_entity_poly.entity_id
_entity_poly.type
_entity_poly.pdbx_seq_one_letter_code
_entity_poly.pdbx_strand_id
1 'polypeptide(L)'
;MIIFSYHEAAKVKEDVFNIVTNFGLELNQHKEKSIECYNGTIKKNSDLFKGFEFLGYFLQSQLYLKESGNWRKVKIGITEIKIKKIKSRIVHAFIDFTKNNHLGLLEKRLKFLTGNYLLKKGEESHLLGGVYYNYSHLTDDTGSLQELDHFFHKILFSRQGSLGKKLNRKLNNSQRKNLARLSFQNGFKERWSHNIQPSEMRLLHRCWVYEKN
;
A
#
# COMPACT_ATOMS: atom_id res chain seq x y z
N MET A 1 7.07 -15.44 7.00
CA MET A 1 7.94 -15.32 5.81
C MET A 1 9.34 -15.09 6.32
N ILE A 2 10.30 -15.84 5.81
CA ILE A 2 11.70 -15.77 6.25
C ILE A 2 12.52 -15.34 5.04
N ILE A 3 13.42 -14.37 5.22
CA ILE A 3 14.27 -13.84 4.16
C ILE A 3 15.71 -14.11 4.57
N PHE A 4 16.48 -14.72 3.67
CA PHE A 4 17.91 -14.95 3.87
C PHE A 4 18.69 -14.32 2.72
N SER A 5 19.86 -13.80 3.05
CA SER A 5 20.92 -13.50 2.08
C SER A 5 22.00 -14.56 2.26
N TYR A 6 22.41 -15.22 1.17
CA TYR A 6 23.34 -16.34 1.23
C TYR A 6 24.27 -16.35 0.03
N HIS A 7 25.44 -16.98 0.21
CA HIS A 7 26.35 -17.32 -0.89
C HIS A 7 26.04 -18.71 -1.45
N GLU A 8 25.67 -19.65 -0.59
CA GLU A 8 25.38 -21.05 -0.96
C GLU A 8 23.92 -21.40 -0.61
N ALA A 9 23.07 -21.48 -1.64
CA ALA A 9 21.62 -21.65 -1.47
C ALA A 9 21.24 -22.98 -0.81
N ALA A 10 21.93 -24.06 -1.19
CA ALA A 10 21.60 -25.43 -0.79
C ALA A 10 21.71 -25.60 0.73
N LYS A 11 22.82 -25.15 1.30
CA LYS A 11 23.10 -25.24 2.74
C LYS A 11 22.06 -24.48 3.57
N VAL A 12 21.77 -23.23 3.21
CA VAL A 12 20.77 -22.43 3.94
C VAL A 12 19.38 -23.06 3.84
N LYS A 13 19.03 -23.64 2.69
CA LYS A 13 17.74 -24.32 2.54
C LYS A 13 17.64 -25.56 3.44
N GLU A 14 18.70 -26.35 3.54
CA GLU A 14 18.77 -27.51 4.43
C GLU A 14 18.67 -27.10 5.90
N ASP A 15 19.45 -26.11 6.34
CA ASP A 15 19.43 -25.61 7.71
C ASP A 15 18.04 -25.11 8.11
N VAL A 16 17.41 -24.31 7.25
CA VAL A 16 16.05 -23.78 7.49
C VAL A 16 15.03 -24.90 7.52
N PHE A 17 15.13 -25.87 6.61
CA PHE A 17 14.23 -27.02 6.59
C PHE A 17 14.32 -27.81 7.91
N ASN A 18 15.54 -28.15 8.35
CA ASN A 18 15.78 -28.90 9.58
C ASN A 18 15.25 -28.16 10.83
N ILE A 19 15.48 -26.85 10.91
CA ILE A 19 14.97 -26.05 12.04
C ILE A 19 13.43 -26.04 12.02
N VAL A 20 12.82 -25.79 10.87
CA VAL A 20 11.35 -25.68 10.75
C VAL A 20 10.66 -27.01 11.05
N THR A 21 11.21 -28.13 10.57
CA THR A 21 10.67 -29.47 10.86
C THR A 21 10.85 -29.88 12.32
N ASN A 22 11.93 -29.46 12.99
CA ASN A 22 12.10 -29.66 14.44
C ASN A 22 11.00 -28.99 15.28
N PHE A 23 10.38 -27.93 14.77
CA PHE A 23 9.21 -27.29 15.39
C PHE A 23 7.87 -27.89 14.95
N GLY A 24 7.86 -28.98 14.17
CA GLY A 24 6.65 -29.61 13.64
C GLY A 24 5.95 -28.76 12.57
N LEU A 25 6.69 -27.88 11.90
CA LEU A 25 6.19 -27.01 10.85
C LEU A 25 6.69 -27.46 9.47
N GLU A 26 6.00 -27.02 8.41
CA GLU A 26 6.38 -27.28 7.02
C GLU A 26 6.47 -25.98 6.21
N LEU A 27 7.42 -25.94 5.27
CA LEU A 27 7.58 -24.83 4.34
C LEU A 27 6.62 -24.97 3.15
N ASN A 28 5.90 -23.90 2.84
CA ASN A 28 5.06 -23.84 1.64
C ASN A 28 5.93 -23.58 0.39
N GLN A 29 6.27 -24.65 -0.32
CA GLN A 29 7.12 -24.60 -1.52
C GLN A 29 6.54 -23.73 -2.64
N HIS A 30 5.20 -23.61 -2.77
CA HIS A 30 4.57 -22.74 -3.76
C HIS A 30 4.80 -21.24 -3.50
N LYS A 31 5.22 -20.88 -2.28
CA LYS A 31 5.55 -19.50 -1.92
C LYS A 31 7.06 -19.25 -1.86
N GLU A 32 7.87 -20.28 -2.08
CA GLU A 32 9.33 -20.14 -2.15
C GLU A 32 9.72 -19.40 -3.43
N LYS A 33 10.56 -18.38 -3.29
CA LYS A 33 11.11 -17.61 -4.41
C LYS A 33 12.58 -17.34 -4.15
N SER A 34 13.42 -17.61 -5.13
CA SER A 34 14.82 -17.22 -5.13
C SER A 34 15.04 -16.08 -6.11
N ILE A 35 15.86 -15.12 -5.72
CA ILE A 35 16.19 -13.96 -6.55
C ILE A 35 17.71 -13.86 -6.61
N GLU A 36 18.24 -14.11 -7.80
CA GLU A 36 19.65 -13.88 -8.08
C GLU A 36 19.87 -12.38 -8.33
N CYS A 37 20.49 -11.72 -7.35
CA CYS A 37 20.80 -10.29 -7.36
C CYS A 37 22.14 -9.96 -8.01
N TYR A 38 22.95 -10.96 -8.35
CA TYR A 38 24.22 -10.82 -9.05
C TYR A 38 24.43 -12.03 -9.96
N ASN A 39 24.61 -11.78 -11.26
CA ASN A 39 24.97 -12.78 -12.25
C ASN A 39 26.07 -12.16 -13.12
N GLY A 40 27.18 -12.87 -13.33
CA GLY A 40 28.36 -12.37 -14.05
C GLY A 40 28.10 -11.96 -15.51
N THR A 41 26.90 -12.26 -16.03
CA THR A 41 26.44 -11.88 -17.38
C THR A 41 25.76 -10.50 -17.47
N ILE A 42 25.54 -9.82 -16.34
CA ILE A 42 24.85 -8.51 -16.35
C ILE A 42 25.79 -7.43 -16.90
N LYS A 43 25.37 -6.78 -17.98
CA LYS A 43 26.13 -5.69 -18.62
C LYS A 43 26.37 -4.55 -17.64
N LYS A 44 27.58 -3.98 -17.69
CA LYS A 44 27.88 -2.70 -17.05
C LYS A 44 26.86 -1.65 -17.55
N ASN A 45 26.17 -0.98 -16.63
CA ASN A 45 25.11 0.03 -16.87
C ASN A 45 23.69 -0.49 -17.14
N SER A 46 23.33 -1.75 -16.82
CA SER A 46 21.93 -2.16 -16.94
C SER A 46 21.04 -1.51 -15.87
N ASP A 47 19.97 -0.82 -16.27
CA ASP A 47 18.91 -0.34 -15.36
C ASP A 47 17.89 -1.44 -15.00
N LEU A 48 18.33 -2.71 -14.97
CA LEU A 48 17.50 -3.81 -14.52
C LEU A 48 17.40 -3.82 -13.00
N PHE A 49 16.17 -3.95 -12.52
CA PHE A 49 15.84 -4.14 -11.12
C PHE A 49 15.21 -5.53 -10.92
N LYS A 50 15.59 -6.22 -9.84
CA LYS A 50 14.89 -7.41 -9.35
C LYS A 50 14.49 -7.23 -7.90
N GLY A 51 13.42 -7.90 -7.51
CA GLY A 51 12.80 -7.65 -6.23
C GLY A 51 11.75 -8.66 -5.82
N PHE A 52 11.30 -8.50 -4.59
CA PHE A 52 10.23 -9.29 -3.99
C PHE A 52 9.23 -8.39 -3.27
N GLU A 53 8.11 -8.98 -2.88
CA GLU A 53 7.09 -8.31 -2.10
C GLU A 53 7.13 -8.76 -0.64
N PHE A 54 6.98 -7.83 0.30
CA PHE A 54 6.92 -8.11 1.73
C PHE A 54 6.05 -7.10 2.47
N LEU A 55 5.13 -7.59 3.30
CA LEU A 55 4.24 -6.75 4.13
C LEU A 55 3.48 -5.65 3.36
N GLY A 56 3.25 -5.85 2.06
CA GLY A 56 2.57 -4.88 1.20
C GLY A 56 3.50 -3.89 0.49
N TYR A 57 4.80 -3.95 0.73
CA TYR A 57 5.83 -3.28 -0.05
C TYR A 57 6.35 -4.15 -1.18
N PHE A 58 6.75 -3.54 -2.29
CA PHE A 58 7.72 -4.15 -3.19
C PHE A 58 9.11 -3.57 -2.89
N LEU A 59 10.13 -4.41 -2.93
CA LEU A 59 11.53 -4.02 -2.75
C LEU A 59 12.29 -4.45 -3.97
N GLN A 60 12.90 -3.51 -4.69
CA GLN A 60 13.61 -3.75 -5.94
C GLN A 60 15.03 -3.20 -5.86
N SER A 61 16.03 -4.07 -6.00
CA SER A 61 17.43 -3.68 -6.08
C SER A 61 17.88 -3.62 -7.53
N GLN A 62 18.68 -2.61 -7.87
CA GLN A 62 19.45 -2.59 -9.11
C GLN A 62 20.41 -3.79 -9.12
N LEU A 63 20.50 -4.47 -10.26
CA LEU A 63 21.31 -5.68 -10.40
C LEU A 63 22.82 -5.41 -10.56
N TYR A 64 23.20 -4.25 -11.12
CA TYR A 64 24.59 -3.87 -11.37
C TYR A 64 24.97 -2.60 -10.58
N LEU A 65 26.18 -2.59 -10.04
CA LEU A 65 26.79 -1.39 -9.45
C LEU A 65 27.67 -0.70 -10.48
N LYS A 66 27.33 0.55 -10.82
CA LYS A 66 28.03 1.29 -11.88
C LYS A 66 29.53 1.47 -11.60
N GLU A 67 29.90 1.64 -10.33
CA GLU A 67 31.25 1.93 -9.86
C GLU A 67 31.54 1.24 -8.52
N SER A 68 32.81 0.85 -8.29
CA SER A 68 33.31 0.37 -7.00
C SER A 68 33.23 1.49 -5.96
N GLY A 69 32.53 1.26 -4.86
CA GLY A 69 32.36 2.23 -3.76
C GLY A 69 30.96 2.83 -3.63
N ASN A 70 30.07 2.63 -4.61
CA ASN A 70 28.68 3.09 -4.55
C ASN A 70 27.72 1.99 -4.04
N TRP A 71 26.67 2.42 -3.33
CA TRP A 71 25.59 1.53 -2.87
C TRP A 71 24.61 1.23 -4.01
N ARG A 72 23.97 0.05 -3.96
CA ARG A 72 22.94 -0.30 -4.96
C ARG A 72 21.74 0.62 -4.79
N LYS A 73 21.18 1.08 -5.90
CA LYS A 73 19.88 1.77 -5.87
C LYS A 73 18.80 0.77 -5.49
N VAL A 74 18.04 1.08 -4.45
CA VAL A 74 16.89 0.29 -4.00
C VAL A 74 15.63 1.13 -4.12
N LYS A 75 14.65 0.60 -4.85
CA LYS A 75 13.30 1.15 -4.95
C LYS A 75 12.38 0.40 -4.01
N ILE A 76 11.67 1.13 -3.17
CA ILE A 76 10.68 0.63 -2.24
C ILE A 76 9.38 1.34 -2.54
N GLY A 77 8.35 0.57 -2.90
CA GLY A 77 7.04 1.11 -3.23
C GLY A 77 5.90 0.26 -2.68
N ILE A 78 4.67 0.60 -3.03
CA ILE A 78 3.47 -0.15 -2.62
C ILE A 78 3.17 -1.23 -3.66
N THR A 79 2.97 -2.47 -3.22
CA THR A 79 2.60 -3.59 -4.13
C THR A 79 1.31 -3.29 -4.91
N GLU A 80 1.21 -3.82 -6.13
CA GLU A 80 0.00 -3.66 -6.95
C GLU A 80 -1.25 -4.20 -6.26
N ILE A 81 -1.12 -5.29 -5.51
CA ILE A 81 -2.24 -5.89 -4.77
C ILE A 81 -2.78 -4.88 -3.74
N LYS A 82 -1.90 -4.17 -3.03
CA LYS A 82 -2.31 -3.13 -2.08
C LYS A 82 -2.88 -1.89 -2.79
N ILE A 83 -2.32 -1.48 -3.93
CA ILE A 83 -2.90 -0.39 -4.73
C ILE A 83 -4.30 -0.74 -5.22
N LYS A 84 -4.49 -1.93 -5.79
CA LYS A 84 -5.81 -2.45 -6.19
C LYS A 84 -6.78 -2.46 -5.01
N LYS A 85 -6.33 -2.89 -3.83
CA LYS A 85 -7.14 -2.87 -2.60
C LYS A 85 -7.59 -1.46 -2.23
N ILE A 86 -6.68 -0.48 -2.21
CA ILE A 86 -7.01 0.92 -1.91
C ILE A 86 -7.98 1.49 -2.95
N LYS A 87 -7.76 1.23 -4.24
CA LYS A 87 -8.68 1.63 -5.31
C LYS A 87 -10.09 1.06 -5.12
N SER A 88 -10.20 -0.23 -4.80
CA SER A 88 -11.48 -0.86 -4.46
C SER A 88 -12.13 -0.19 -3.27
N ARG A 89 -11.37 0.16 -2.21
CA ARG A 89 -11.91 0.88 -1.06
C ARG A 89 -12.51 2.24 -1.41
N ILE A 90 -11.82 3.00 -2.27
CA ILE A 90 -12.32 4.28 -2.80
C ILE A 90 -13.65 4.06 -3.52
N VAL A 91 -13.70 3.10 -4.45
CA VAL A 91 -14.92 2.77 -5.21
C VAL A 91 -16.07 2.38 -4.28
N HIS A 92 -15.83 1.50 -3.31
CA HIS A 92 -16.85 1.06 -2.37
C HIS A 92 -17.36 2.19 -1.46
N ALA A 93 -16.48 3.10 -1.03
CA ALA A 93 -16.89 4.28 -0.27
C ALA A 93 -17.86 5.17 -1.08
N PHE A 94 -17.55 5.41 -2.36
CA PHE A 94 -18.44 6.15 -3.25
C PHE A 94 -19.74 5.39 -3.56
N ILE A 95 -19.70 4.08 -3.79
CA ILE A 95 -20.90 3.26 -4.01
C ILE A 95 -21.83 3.34 -2.79
N ASP A 96 -21.29 3.15 -1.59
CA ASP A 96 -22.06 3.25 -0.35
C ASP A 96 -22.68 4.65 -0.19
N PHE A 97 -21.93 5.71 -0.49
CA PHE A 97 -22.46 7.07 -0.52
C PHE A 97 -23.61 7.24 -1.53
N THR A 98 -23.50 6.67 -2.74
CA THR A 98 -24.60 6.77 -3.71
C THR A 98 -25.88 6.08 -3.23
N LYS A 99 -25.77 5.05 -2.39
CA LYS A 99 -26.92 4.35 -1.81
C LYS A 99 -27.51 5.11 -0.62
N ASN A 100 -26.66 5.53 0.32
CA ASN A 100 -27.10 6.04 1.62
C ASN A 100 -27.16 7.57 1.70
N ASN A 101 -26.45 8.29 0.83
CA ASN A 101 -26.33 9.76 0.82
C ASN A 101 -25.66 10.38 2.07
N HIS A 102 -24.88 9.60 2.83
CA HIS A 102 -24.20 10.08 4.04
C HIS A 102 -22.84 10.71 3.71
N LEU A 103 -22.83 12.01 3.39
CA LEU A 103 -21.60 12.72 3.00
C LEU A 103 -20.52 12.71 4.08
N GLY A 104 -20.88 12.94 5.35
CA GLY A 104 -19.91 12.94 6.44
C GLY A 104 -19.20 11.58 6.61
N LEU A 105 -19.90 10.48 6.34
CA LEU A 105 -19.30 9.14 6.39
C LEU A 105 -18.38 8.89 5.18
N LEU A 106 -18.75 9.38 3.99
CA LEU A 106 -17.86 9.36 2.82
C LEU A 106 -16.56 10.12 3.12
N GLU A 107 -16.66 11.34 3.66
CA GLU A 107 -15.51 12.17 3.99
C GLU A 107 -14.61 11.48 5.01
N LYS A 108 -15.17 10.92 6.09
CA LYS A 108 -14.39 10.16 7.09
C LYS A 108 -13.67 8.95 6.49
N ARG A 109 -14.32 8.20 5.58
CA ARG A 109 -13.68 7.07 4.89
C ARG A 109 -12.56 7.51 3.96
N LEU A 110 -12.74 8.61 3.23
CA LEU A 110 -11.69 9.14 2.36
C LEU A 110 -10.52 9.65 3.19
N LYS A 111 -10.76 10.40 4.28
CA LYS A 111 -9.74 10.79 5.26
C LYS A 111 -8.98 9.59 5.84
N PHE A 112 -9.70 8.52 6.21
CA PHE A 112 -9.09 7.28 6.67
C PHE A 112 -8.13 6.66 5.64
N LEU A 113 -8.47 6.72 4.36
CA LEU A 113 -7.62 6.18 3.29
C LEU A 113 -6.42 7.09 2.99
N THR A 114 -6.63 8.40 2.94
CA THR A 114 -5.64 9.37 2.48
C THR A 114 -4.71 9.88 3.57
N GLY A 115 -5.06 9.72 4.84
CA GLY A 115 -4.28 10.24 5.97
C GLY A 115 -3.88 9.17 6.97
N ASN A 116 -3.59 9.64 8.18
CA ASN A 116 -3.11 8.86 9.32
C ASN A 116 -4.08 8.99 10.50
N TYR A 117 -4.03 8.04 11.43
CA TYR A 117 -4.94 7.99 12.56
C TYR A 117 -4.34 7.18 13.72
N LEU A 118 -4.85 7.45 14.91
CA LEU A 118 -4.53 6.69 16.11
C LEU A 118 -5.38 5.41 16.17
N LEU A 119 -4.74 4.25 16.16
CA LEU A 119 -5.40 2.96 16.36
C LEU A 119 -5.59 2.65 17.83
N LYS A 120 -4.53 2.84 18.62
CA LYS A 120 -4.52 2.57 20.06
C LYS A 120 -3.57 3.52 20.77
N LYS A 121 -4.07 4.14 21.84
CA LYS A 121 -3.22 4.89 22.78
C LYS A 121 -2.55 3.89 23.72
N GLY A 122 -1.23 3.84 23.72
CA GLY A 122 -0.44 3.21 24.78
C GLY A 122 0.17 4.26 25.71
N GLU A 123 0.67 3.80 26.85
CA GLU A 123 1.30 4.65 27.87
C GLU A 123 2.65 5.20 27.39
N GLU A 124 3.50 4.35 26.80
CA GLU A 124 4.82 4.74 26.29
C GLU A 124 4.83 5.04 24.78
N SER A 125 4.00 4.33 24.01
CA SER A 125 3.94 4.51 22.56
C SER A 125 2.52 4.37 22.03
N HIS A 126 2.24 5.08 20.95
CA HIS A 126 0.95 5.06 20.28
C HIS A 126 1.01 4.17 19.05
N LEU A 127 0.01 3.32 18.88
CA LEU A 127 -0.16 2.57 17.65
C LEU A 127 -0.85 3.47 16.63
N LEU A 128 -0.09 3.87 15.60
CA LEU A 128 -0.56 4.71 14.51
C LEU A 128 -0.75 3.87 13.26
N GLY A 129 -1.77 4.21 12.48
CA GLY A 129 -2.03 3.63 11.18
C GLY A 129 -2.30 4.69 10.13
N GLY A 130 -2.31 4.27 8.88
CA GLY A 130 -2.66 5.13 7.74
C GLY A 130 -1.55 5.22 6.71
N VAL A 131 -1.71 6.12 5.74
CA VAL A 131 -0.91 6.11 4.51
C VAL A 131 0.60 6.21 4.78
N TYR A 132 1.03 7.06 5.72
CA TYR A 132 2.44 7.21 6.07
C TYR A 132 2.93 6.05 6.94
N TYR A 133 2.24 5.77 8.04
CA TYR A 133 2.70 4.76 9.00
C TYR A 133 2.68 3.34 8.43
N ASN A 134 1.79 3.05 7.47
CA ASN A 134 1.78 1.76 6.79
C ASN A 134 2.90 1.63 5.75
N TYR A 135 3.39 2.76 5.21
CA TYR A 135 4.34 2.81 4.09
C TYR A 135 5.55 3.72 4.37
N SER A 136 6.06 3.76 5.60
CA SER A 136 7.09 4.71 6.04
C SER A 136 8.44 4.57 5.31
N HIS A 137 8.66 3.43 4.63
CA HIS A 137 9.89 3.12 3.93
C HIS A 137 9.84 3.40 2.42
N LEU A 138 8.82 4.08 1.90
CA LEU A 138 8.76 4.42 0.48
C LEU A 138 10.00 5.23 0.07
N THR A 139 10.70 4.72 -0.95
CA THR A 139 11.81 5.42 -1.62
C THR A 139 11.47 5.73 -3.08
N ASP A 140 10.45 5.08 -3.62
CA ASP A 140 9.91 5.40 -4.93
C ASP A 140 9.23 6.77 -4.89
N ASP A 141 9.52 7.58 -5.90
CA ASP A 141 9.20 8.99 -5.99
C ASP A 141 7.69 9.18 -6.19
N THR A 142 6.93 8.98 -5.12
CA THR A 142 5.47 9.20 -5.01
C THR A 142 4.57 8.54 -6.06
N GLY A 143 5.08 7.77 -7.03
CA GLY A 143 4.33 7.27 -8.19
C GLY A 143 3.09 6.48 -7.79
N SER A 144 3.22 5.55 -6.85
CA SER A 144 2.07 4.78 -6.33
C SER A 144 1.03 5.67 -5.62
N LEU A 145 1.45 6.73 -4.92
CA LEU A 145 0.54 7.65 -4.24
C LEU A 145 -0.15 8.61 -5.22
N GLN A 146 0.59 9.11 -6.22
CA GLN A 146 0.06 9.91 -7.31
C GLN A 146 -0.94 9.13 -8.17
N GLU A 147 -0.68 7.83 -8.40
CA GLU A 147 -1.61 6.94 -9.07
C GLU A 147 -2.94 6.84 -8.31
N LEU A 148 -2.89 6.75 -6.98
CA LEU A 148 -4.08 6.75 -6.14
C LEU A 148 -4.82 8.08 -6.17
N ASP A 149 -4.11 9.21 -6.13
CA ASP A 149 -4.69 10.55 -6.27
C ASP A 149 -5.38 10.75 -7.62
N HIS A 150 -4.70 10.36 -8.70
CA HIS A 150 -5.27 10.42 -10.05
C HIS A 150 -6.54 9.56 -10.15
N PHE A 151 -6.49 8.32 -9.64
CA PHE A 151 -7.64 7.42 -9.64
C PHE A 151 -8.81 7.98 -8.81
N PHE A 152 -8.53 8.51 -7.61
CA PHE A 152 -9.50 9.15 -6.75
C PHE A 152 -10.19 10.32 -7.46
N HIS A 153 -9.40 11.23 -8.04
CA HIS A 153 -9.92 12.39 -8.79
C HIS A 153 -10.73 11.96 -10.02
N LYS A 154 -10.28 10.94 -10.75
CA LYS A 154 -11.01 10.40 -11.90
C LYS A 154 -12.41 9.92 -11.51
N ILE A 155 -12.56 9.23 -10.38
CA ILE A 155 -13.90 8.84 -9.87
C ILE A 155 -14.68 10.08 -9.45
N LEU A 156 -14.08 10.94 -8.64
CA LEU A 156 -14.71 12.10 -8.05
C LEU A 156 -15.27 13.06 -9.11
N PHE A 157 -14.59 13.21 -10.26
CA PHE A 157 -14.99 14.10 -11.35
C PHE A 157 -15.64 13.39 -12.55
N SER A 158 -15.80 12.06 -12.51
CA SER A 158 -16.41 11.33 -13.61
C SER A 158 -17.84 11.80 -13.88
N ARG A 159 -18.15 12.05 -15.15
CA ARG A 159 -19.50 12.35 -15.66
C ARG A 159 -20.14 11.16 -16.37
N GLN A 160 -19.37 10.10 -16.60
CA GLN A 160 -19.78 8.93 -17.37
C GLN A 160 -19.93 7.69 -16.49
N GLY A 161 -20.57 6.65 -17.03
CA GLY A 161 -20.85 5.42 -16.30
C GLY A 161 -21.94 5.57 -15.22
N SER A 162 -22.36 4.43 -14.66
CA SER A 162 -23.44 4.39 -13.66
C SER A 162 -23.06 5.11 -12.36
N LEU A 163 -21.83 4.92 -11.88
CA LEU A 163 -21.33 5.56 -10.67
C LEU A 163 -21.21 7.09 -10.84
N GLY A 164 -20.57 7.55 -11.92
CA GLY A 164 -20.40 8.98 -12.21
C GLY A 164 -21.75 9.69 -12.29
N LYS A 165 -22.71 9.15 -13.06
CA LYS A 165 -24.07 9.72 -13.15
C LYS A 165 -24.76 9.84 -11.78
N LYS A 166 -24.64 8.81 -10.92
CA LYS A 166 -25.20 8.85 -9.56
C LYS A 166 -24.51 9.87 -8.66
N LEU A 167 -23.19 9.99 -8.74
CA LEU A 167 -22.42 10.96 -7.96
C LEU A 167 -22.77 12.39 -8.35
N ASN A 168 -22.94 12.70 -9.65
CA ASN A 168 -23.32 14.04 -10.10
C ASN A 168 -24.71 14.48 -9.62
N ARG A 169 -25.62 13.53 -9.38
CA ARG A 169 -26.94 13.83 -8.79
C ARG A 169 -26.90 14.09 -7.28
N LYS A 170 -25.84 13.66 -6.59
CA LYS A 170 -25.74 13.67 -5.11
C LYS A 170 -24.69 14.63 -4.57
N LEU A 171 -23.62 14.91 -5.32
CA LEU A 171 -22.56 15.85 -4.94
C LEU A 171 -22.74 17.16 -5.66
N ASN A 172 -22.88 18.25 -4.90
CA ASN A 172 -22.75 19.59 -5.44
C ASN A 172 -21.27 19.99 -5.63
N ASN A 173 -21.02 21.11 -6.31
CA ASN A 173 -19.66 21.57 -6.63
C ASN A 173 -18.83 21.90 -5.38
N SER A 174 -19.44 22.45 -4.33
CA SER A 174 -18.76 22.79 -3.07
C SER A 174 -18.30 21.52 -2.34
N GLN A 175 -19.19 20.54 -2.19
CA GLN A 175 -18.87 19.24 -1.60
C GLN A 175 -17.77 18.53 -2.39
N ARG A 176 -17.84 18.56 -3.73
CA ARG A 176 -16.82 17.96 -4.58
C ARG A 176 -15.47 18.64 -4.42
N LYS A 177 -15.43 19.98 -4.39
CA LYS A 177 -14.21 20.76 -4.15
C LYS A 177 -13.60 20.44 -2.79
N ASN A 178 -14.42 20.25 -1.74
CA ASN A 178 -13.94 19.86 -0.42
C ASN A 178 -13.32 18.47 -0.42
N LEU A 179 -13.96 17.48 -1.06
CA LEU A 179 -13.42 16.13 -1.16
C LEU A 179 -12.12 16.08 -1.98
N ALA A 180 -12.00 16.89 -3.03
CA ALA A 180 -10.82 16.99 -3.88
C ALA A 180 -9.58 17.56 -3.19
N ARG A 181 -9.72 18.08 -1.96
CA ARG A 181 -8.57 18.52 -1.14
C ARG A 181 -7.83 17.35 -0.49
N LEU A 182 -8.47 16.18 -0.42
CA LEU A 182 -7.84 14.97 0.11
C LEU A 182 -6.86 14.42 -0.92
N SER A 183 -5.69 13.98 -0.45
CA SER A 183 -4.62 13.45 -1.29
C SER A 183 -3.80 12.43 -0.51
N PHE A 184 -3.53 11.29 -1.13
CA PHE A 184 -2.61 10.26 -0.64
C PHE A 184 -1.17 10.78 -0.62
N GLN A 185 -0.74 11.49 -1.66
CA GLN A 185 0.61 12.04 -1.72
C GLN A 185 0.85 13.07 -0.61
N ASN A 186 -0.05 14.06 -0.47
CA ASN A 186 0.07 15.09 0.55
C ASN A 186 -0.20 14.53 1.95
N GLY A 187 -1.18 13.64 2.12
CA GLY A 187 -1.44 13.00 3.39
C GLY A 187 -0.29 12.12 3.89
N PHE A 188 0.50 11.54 2.96
CA PHE A 188 1.76 10.87 3.27
C PHE A 188 2.87 11.86 3.65
N LYS A 189 3.13 12.83 2.77
CA LYS A 189 4.24 13.80 2.91
C LYS A 189 4.08 14.67 4.16
N GLU A 190 2.91 15.25 4.33
CA GLU A 190 2.57 16.16 5.43
C GLU A 190 2.03 15.41 6.67
N ARG A 191 1.97 14.07 6.60
CA ARG A 191 1.51 13.18 7.66
C ARG A 191 0.17 13.62 8.26
N TRP A 192 -0.79 13.99 7.42
CA TRP A 192 -2.11 14.45 7.87
C TRP A 192 -2.71 13.44 8.84
N SER A 193 -3.00 13.90 10.06
CA SER A 193 -3.60 13.09 11.10
C SER A 193 -5.07 13.46 11.23
N HIS A 194 -5.93 12.44 11.16
CA HIS A 194 -7.36 12.58 11.31
C HIS A 194 -7.80 11.92 12.60
N ASN A 195 -8.59 12.67 13.39
CA ASN A 195 -9.22 12.11 14.57
C ASN A 195 -10.32 11.13 14.15
N ILE A 196 -9.99 9.85 14.17
CA ILE A 196 -10.91 8.73 13.92
C ILE A 196 -10.93 7.91 15.19
N GLN A 197 -12.08 7.88 15.86
CA GLN A 197 -12.21 7.17 17.11
C GLN A 197 -12.21 5.65 16.87
N PRO A 198 -11.62 4.83 17.76
CA PRO A 198 -11.66 3.38 17.63
C PRO A 198 -13.08 2.82 17.48
N SER A 199 -14.07 3.46 18.13
CA SER A 199 -15.49 3.12 18.02
C SER A 199 -16.05 3.28 16.60
N GLU A 200 -15.49 4.19 15.80
CA GLU A 200 -15.90 4.47 14.43
C GLU A 200 -15.34 3.47 13.41
N MET A 201 -14.29 2.70 13.77
CA MET A 201 -13.63 1.77 12.86
C MET A 201 -14.60 0.78 12.23
N ARG A 202 -15.50 0.19 13.04
CA ARG A 202 -16.54 -0.72 12.53
C ARG A 202 -17.43 -0.05 11.48
N LEU A 203 -17.80 1.21 11.70
CA LEU A 203 -18.64 1.97 10.78
C LEU A 203 -17.90 2.34 9.48
N LEU A 204 -16.61 2.66 9.55
CA LEU A 204 -15.80 2.92 8.36
C LEU A 204 -15.65 1.65 7.50
N HIS A 205 -15.31 0.54 8.15
CA HIS A 205 -15.02 -0.74 7.49
C HIS A 205 -16.23 -1.46 6.90
N ARG A 206 -17.47 -1.13 7.30
CA ARG A 206 -18.69 -1.83 6.84
C ARG A 206 -18.85 -1.90 5.31
N CYS A 207 -18.32 -0.92 4.56
CA CYS A 207 -18.43 -0.92 3.10
C CYS A 207 -17.35 -1.75 2.40
N TRP A 208 -16.41 -2.32 3.16
CA TRP A 208 -15.28 -3.12 2.69
C TRP A 208 -15.32 -4.57 3.19
N VAL A 209 -16.47 -5.04 3.69
CA VAL A 209 -16.62 -6.39 4.28
C VAL A 209 -16.33 -7.53 3.31
N TYR A 210 -16.45 -7.28 2.00
CA TYR A 210 -16.15 -8.25 0.94
C TYR A 210 -14.68 -8.23 0.49
N GLU A 211 -13.80 -7.51 1.21
CA GLU A 211 -12.37 -7.58 0.93
C GLU A 211 -11.84 -9.00 1.21
N LYS A 212 -11.51 -9.72 0.14
CA LYS A 212 -10.63 -10.89 0.28
C LYS A 212 -9.25 -10.39 0.71
N ASN A 213 -8.67 -11.06 1.71
CA ASN A 213 -7.33 -10.75 2.23
C ASN A 213 -6.22 -11.17 1.26
#